data_AF-A0A917BJ35-F1
#
_entry.id   AF-A0A917BJ35-F1
#
_cell.length_a   1.000
_cell.length_b   1.000
_cell.length_c   1.000
_cell.angle_alpha   90.00
_cell.angle_beta   90.00
_cell.angle_gamma   90.00
#
_symmetry.space_group_name_H-M   'P 1'
#
loop_
_entity.id
_entity.type
_entity.pdbx_description
1 polymer ?
#
loop_
_entity_poly.entity_id
_entity_poly.type
_entity_poly.pdbx_seq_one_letter_code
_entity_poly.pdbx_strand_id
1 'polypeptide(L)'
;MSSTDDDTTPGRTDERPMLVLGEDRLDVEDTTPEQLRRQHEEAQREIAEARRRAEQEIERKRRAAQREIEQLEAEKERELAARQRELDRAQRTLFRRESTLRRKLSASGGTPKERLVSRPPTPPLRERGLRGSGWAQVLGLGGAAALLVGLLTAVPSGDGEELRSEVVAATESRATWLRSGLASDEIIALRMAGQDVPTGPDGTYESVRLAREAELLSPGNEHYVEEMESSTEAMVDADTSDVRALSTWAETRRSAGYAVGSWEVGDLADEARGPDAWSYVLLAVGVLGLLGLCVLALVAGSWVSLAMVVVALGLAVTSLSVVGVADADLRRATAAQDEAADVADEVYDQIGRDLEVVYGISTSIYSFREEYWAHRPFYGDVPAVAGDYVAERARMGELMEADEQVMAEGALGLVAVGRTVVEAQLPVARSAGVELADELARARSAWAPAFGLGALGAMLAAVGIALSRGRGRDT
;
A
#
# COMPACT_ATOMS: atom_id res chain seq x y z
N MET A 1 7.35 53.95 40.70
CA MET A 1 8.35 54.00 39.62
C MET A 1 7.58 53.58 38.36
N SER A 2 6.87 54.45 37.62
CA SER A 2 7.26 55.63 36.82
C SER A 2 8.21 55.32 35.66
N SER A 3 7.80 55.77 34.46
CA SER A 3 8.48 55.83 33.14
C SER A 3 8.33 54.56 32.29
N THR A 4 7.43 54.42 31.31
CA THR A 4 7.00 55.23 30.14
C THR A 4 7.93 55.09 28.92
N ASP A 5 7.27 55.06 27.74
CA ASP A 5 7.71 55.08 26.33
C ASP A 5 7.71 53.68 25.69
N ASP A 6 6.70 53.22 24.94
CA ASP A 6 5.84 53.80 23.89
C ASP A 6 6.63 54.24 22.64
N ASP A 7 6.57 53.40 21.59
CA ASP A 7 6.74 53.84 20.20
C ASP A 7 6.00 52.90 19.21
N THR A 8 4.70 53.15 19.08
CA THR A 8 3.92 53.38 17.84
C THR A 8 4.18 52.61 16.50
N THR A 9 3.21 51.73 16.15
CA THR A 9 2.37 51.71 14.90
C THR A 9 2.95 51.16 13.56
N PRO A 10 2.16 50.71 12.53
CA PRO A 10 0.91 49.92 12.46
C PRO A 10 1.00 48.64 11.57
N GLY A 11 0.04 47.73 11.74
CA GLY A 11 -0.71 47.04 10.66
C GLY A 11 0.02 46.32 9.52
N ARG A 12 -0.02 44.98 9.54
CA ARG A 12 -0.42 44.17 8.37
C ARG A 12 -0.77 42.76 8.81
N THR A 13 -2.04 42.42 8.70
CA THR A 13 -2.53 41.04 8.61
C THR A 13 -1.92 40.43 7.35
N ASP A 14 -1.03 39.45 7.50
CA ASP A 14 -0.68 38.56 6.38
C ASP A 14 -1.83 37.55 6.21
N GLU A 15 -2.93 38.06 5.67
CA GLU A 15 -3.89 37.27 4.93
C GLU A 15 -3.13 36.56 3.81
N ARG A 16 -3.09 35.23 3.89
CA ARG A 16 -2.66 34.39 2.77
C ARG A 16 -3.53 34.77 1.58
N PRO A 17 -2.97 35.14 0.41
CA PRO A 17 -3.79 35.44 -0.75
C PRO A 17 -4.56 34.18 -1.13
N MET A 18 -5.87 34.23 -0.89
CA MET A 18 -6.84 33.32 -1.47
C MET A 18 -6.68 33.46 -2.98
N LEU A 19 -6.30 32.37 -3.65
CA LEU A 19 -6.37 32.29 -5.11
C LEU A 19 -7.85 32.34 -5.50
N VAL A 20 -8.34 33.55 -5.76
CA VAL A 20 -9.57 33.78 -6.51
C VAL A 20 -9.28 33.37 -7.95
N LEU A 21 -9.61 32.11 -8.29
CA LEU A 21 -9.68 31.63 -9.66
C LEU A 21 -10.93 32.23 -10.30
N GLY A 22 -10.79 33.45 -10.80
CA GLY A 22 -11.89 34.17 -11.43
C GLY A 22 -11.46 35.56 -11.89
N GLU A 23 -10.45 35.64 -12.75
CA GLU A 23 -10.17 36.88 -13.49
C GLU A 23 -10.14 36.59 -15.01
N ASP A 24 -11.10 37.22 -15.69
CA ASP A 24 -11.12 37.68 -17.07
C ASP A 24 -10.53 36.74 -18.13
N ARG A 25 -11.38 35.81 -18.59
CA ARG A 25 -11.27 35.35 -19.97
C ARG A 25 -11.73 36.48 -20.89
N LEU A 26 -10.83 36.93 -21.76
CA LEU A 26 -11.17 37.71 -22.96
C LEU A 26 -12.38 37.08 -23.65
N ASP A 27 -13.41 37.88 -23.91
CA ASP A 27 -14.60 37.48 -24.67
C ASP A 27 -14.19 36.73 -25.94
N VAL A 28 -14.52 35.43 -25.98
CA VAL A 28 -14.25 34.52 -27.10
C VAL A 28 -15.35 34.68 -28.15
N GLU A 29 -15.66 35.91 -28.54
CA GLU A 29 -16.65 36.16 -29.59
C GLU A 29 -16.03 36.63 -30.91
N ASP A 30 -14.73 36.96 -30.96
CA ASP A 30 -14.09 37.51 -32.17
C ASP A 30 -12.72 36.89 -32.54
N THR A 31 -12.41 35.66 -32.13
CA THR A 31 -11.18 34.97 -32.60
C THR A 31 -11.49 33.92 -33.66
N THR A 32 -10.99 34.15 -34.88
CA THR A 32 -11.15 33.20 -36.00
C THR A 32 -10.32 31.93 -35.76
N PRO A 33 -10.78 30.74 -36.23
CA PRO A 33 -10.11 29.44 -35.96
C PRO A 33 -8.63 29.38 -36.36
N GLU A 34 -8.19 30.20 -37.31
CA GLU A 34 -6.79 30.29 -37.72
C GLU A 34 -5.90 31.02 -36.71
N GLN A 35 -6.45 31.97 -35.94
CA GLN A 35 -5.71 32.70 -34.90
C GLN A 35 -5.47 31.81 -33.67
N LEU A 36 -6.44 30.96 -33.31
CA LEU A 36 -6.27 29.95 -32.25
C LEU A 36 -5.23 28.90 -32.63
N ARG A 37 -5.14 28.49 -33.90
CA ARG A 37 -4.08 27.58 -34.36
C ARG A 37 -2.69 28.20 -34.27
N ARG A 38 -2.53 29.48 -34.65
CA ARG A 38 -1.24 30.19 -34.52
C ARG A 38 -0.83 30.36 -33.06
N GLN A 39 -1.76 30.72 -32.18
CA GLN A 39 -1.50 30.82 -30.74
C GLN A 39 -1.12 29.46 -30.13
N HIS A 40 -1.75 28.38 -30.58
CA HIS A 40 -1.40 27.03 -30.11
C HIS A 40 -0.01 26.59 -30.60
N GLU A 41 0.36 26.89 -31.84
CA GLU A 41 1.71 26.61 -32.35
C GLU A 41 2.79 27.45 -31.67
N GLU A 42 2.52 28.72 -31.36
CA GLU A 42 3.44 29.59 -30.62
C GLU A 42 3.60 29.11 -29.17
N ALA A 43 2.50 28.77 -28.48
CA ALA A 43 2.54 28.21 -27.14
C ALA A 43 3.32 26.87 -27.09
N GLN A 44 3.13 26.00 -28.08
CA GLN A 44 3.89 24.74 -28.16
C GLN A 44 5.39 24.98 -28.40
N ARG A 45 5.77 25.99 -29.20
CA ARG A 45 7.18 26.35 -29.40
C ARG A 45 7.80 26.91 -28.13
N GLU A 46 7.10 27.77 -27.41
CA GLU A 46 7.57 28.30 -26.13
C GLU A 46 7.75 27.20 -25.08
N ILE A 47 6.81 26.26 -24.97
CA ILE A 47 6.93 25.10 -24.07
C ILE A 47 8.12 24.23 -24.46
N ALA A 48 8.33 23.98 -25.76
CA ALA A 48 9.46 23.19 -26.24
C ALA A 48 10.82 23.88 -26.02
N GLU A 49 10.87 25.22 -26.10
CA GLU A 49 12.07 25.98 -25.76
C GLU A 49 12.32 26.03 -24.26
N ALA A 50 11.28 26.23 -23.44
CA ALA A 50 11.38 26.22 -21.99
C ALA A 50 11.87 24.86 -21.47
N ARG A 51 11.36 23.75 -22.02
CA ARG A 51 11.84 22.39 -21.70
C ARG A 51 13.31 22.21 -22.07
N ARG A 52 13.72 22.63 -23.26
CA ARG A 52 15.13 22.53 -23.68
C ARG A 52 16.08 23.35 -22.80
N ARG A 53 15.67 24.55 -22.36
CA ARG A 53 16.47 25.38 -21.43
C ARG A 53 16.55 24.72 -20.05
N ALA A 54 15.44 24.19 -19.54
CA ALA A 54 15.41 23.48 -18.26
C ALA A 54 16.29 22.23 -18.28
N GLU A 55 16.24 21.42 -19.34
CA GLU A 55 17.10 20.24 -19.51
C GLU A 55 18.59 20.62 -19.54
N GLN A 56 18.96 21.67 -20.26
CA GLN A 56 20.35 22.15 -20.31
C GLN A 56 20.83 22.67 -18.96
N GLU A 57 19.99 23.34 -18.19
CA GLU A 57 20.32 23.78 -16.83
C GLU A 57 20.46 22.62 -15.85
N ILE A 58 19.57 21.62 -15.91
CA ILE A 58 19.67 20.41 -15.11
C ILE A 58 20.95 19.65 -15.44
N GLU A 59 21.29 19.51 -16.72
CA GLU A 59 22.52 18.82 -17.12
C GLU A 59 23.78 19.59 -16.68
N ARG A 60 23.77 20.93 -16.79
CA ARG A 60 24.86 21.77 -16.27
C ARG A 60 25.01 21.63 -14.76
N LYS A 61 23.92 21.66 -13.99
CA LYS A 61 23.92 21.48 -12.54
C LYS A 61 24.41 20.09 -12.15
N ARG A 62 23.97 19.04 -12.86
CA ARG A 62 24.44 17.66 -12.65
C ARG A 62 25.94 17.52 -12.90
N ARG A 63 26.47 18.10 -13.98
CA ARG A 63 27.91 18.10 -14.29
C ARG A 63 28.72 18.99 -13.32
N ALA A 64 28.13 20.01 -12.72
CA ALA A 64 28.78 20.83 -11.70
C ALA A 64 28.84 20.07 -10.36
N ALA A 65 27.72 19.51 -9.91
CA ALA A 65 27.64 18.71 -8.68
C ALA A 65 28.54 17.47 -8.74
N GLN A 66 28.60 16.79 -9.89
CA GLN A 66 29.50 15.64 -10.08
C GLN A 66 30.98 16.04 -9.91
N ARG A 67 31.38 17.19 -10.47
CA ARG A 67 32.76 17.70 -10.33
C ARG A 67 33.08 18.12 -8.90
N GLU A 68 32.11 18.66 -8.17
CA GLU A 68 32.28 19.03 -6.75
C GLU A 68 32.43 17.78 -5.87
N ILE A 69 31.62 16.75 -6.10
CA ILE A 69 31.74 15.46 -5.41
C ILE A 69 33.11 14.83 -5.68
N GLU A 70 33.54 14.75 -6.95
CA GLU A 70 34.85 14.19 -7.32
C GLU A 70 36.02 14.97 -6.68
N GLN A 71 35.90 16.30 -6.56
CA GLN A 71 36.91 17.11 -5.88
C GLN A 71 36.94 16.85 -4.37
N LEU A 72 35.77 16.78 -3.73
CA LEU A 72 35.66 16.49 -2.29
C LEU A 72 36.17 15.08 -1.95
N GLU A 73 35.86 14.08 -2.78
CA GLU A 73 36.38 12.72 -2.64
C GLU A 73 37.90 12.70 -2.79
N ALA A 74 38.46 13.36 -3.81
CA ALA A 74 39.90 13.43 -4.01
C ALA A 74 40.63 14.17 -2.86
N GLU A 75 40.03 15.22 -2.30
CA GLU A 75 40.56 15.92 -1.13
C GLU A 75 40.50 15.05 0.13
N LYS A 76 39.39 14.35 0.35
CA LYS A 76 39.22 13.43 1.49
C LYS A 76 40.16 12.24 1.41
N GLU A 77 40.36 11.66 0.24
CA GLU A 77 41.34 10.59 0.04
C GLU A 77 42.77 11.07 0.33
N ARG A 78 43.13 12.29 -0.10
CA ARG A 78 44.45 12.88 0.23
C ARG A 78 44.60 13.16 1.72
N GLU A 79 43.56 13.66 2.38
CA GLU A 79 43.55 13.92 3.83
C GLU A 79 43.70 12.61 4.62
N LEU A 80 42.93 11.58 4.26
CA LEU A 80 43.01 10.25 4.88
C LEU A 80 44.38 9.61 4.66
N ALA A 81 44.92 9.67 3.44
CA ALA A 81 46.24 9.15 3.13
C ALA A 81 47.35 9.90 3.89
N ALA A 82 47.22 11.20 4.10
CA ALA A 82 48.16 12.00 4.89
C ALA A 82 48.10 11.62 6.39
N ARG A 83 46.90 11.54 6.97
CA ARG A 83 46.70 11.13 8.37
C ARG A 83 47.17 9.71 8.63
N GLN A 84 46.95 8.79 7.69
CA GLN A 84 47.43 7.41 7.81
C GLN A 84 48.96 7.35 7.85
N ARG A 85 49.65 8.11 6.98
CA ARG A 85 51.11 8.19 6.98
C ARG A 85 51.67 8.83 8.24
N GLU A 86 50.96 9.80 8.82
CA GLU A 86 51.35 10.45 10.07
C GLU A 86 51.21 9.50 11.27
N LEU A 87 50.09 8.78 11.36
CA LEU A 87 49.86 7.75 12.37
C LEU A 87 50.89 6.62 12.28
N ASP A 88 51.22 6.16 11.07
CA ASP A 88 52.25 5.16 10.85
C ASP A 88 53.64 5.65 11.30
N ARG A 89 53.98 6.91 11.04
CA ARG A 89 55.25 7.52 11.48
C ARG A 89 55.30 7.68 13.00
N ALA A 90 54.20 8.09 13.62
CA ALA A 90 54.08 8.21 15.07
C ALA A 90 54.22 6.84 15.76
N GLN A 91 53.51 5.82 15.26
CA GLN A 91 53.60 4.45 15.77
C GLN A 91 55.00 3.86 15.62
N ARG A 92 55.66 4.04 14.48
CA ARG A 92 57.06 3.57 14.27
C ARG A 92 58.04 4.26 15.22
N THR A 93 57.85 5.55 15.47
CA THR A 93 58.74 6.32 16.36
C THR A 93 58.56 5.92 17.82
N LEU A 94 57.31 5.74 18.27
CA LEU A 94 56.98 5.26 19.61
C LEU A 94 57.49 3.84 19.84
N PHE A 95 57.31 2.94 18.87
CA PHE A 95 57.82 1.56 18.93
C PHE A 95 59.35 1.51 18.97
N ARG A 96 60.05 2.34 18.17
CA ARG A 96 61.52 2.43 18.20
C ARG A 96 62.03 2.94 19.54
N ARG A 97 61.40 3.97 20.11
CA ARG A 97 61.78 4.50 21.44
C ARG A 97 61.55 3.47 22.54
N GLU A 98 60.41 2.79 22.56
CA GLU A 98 60.11 1.74 23.53
C GLU A 98 61.10 0.56 23.42
N SER A 99 61.42 0.13 22.18
CA SER A 99 62.39 -0.95 21.96
C SER A 99 63.81 -0.59 22.40
N THR A 100 64.22 0.67 22.22
CA THR A 100 65.54 1.17 22.64
C THR A 100 65.64 1.27 24.15
N LEU A 101 64.58 1.75 24.82
CA LEU A 101 64.48 1.81 26.27
C LEU A 101 64.51 0.42 26.88
N ARG A 102 63.81 -0.56 26.29
CA ARG A 102 63.87 -1.96 26.72
C ARG A 102 65.26 -2.58 26.57
N ARG A 103 65.97 -2.33 25.46
CA ARG A 103 67.36 -2.84 25.27
C ARG A 103 68.33 -2.29 26.31
N LYS A 104 68.23 -1.00 26.64
CA LYS A 104 69.06 -0.39 27.69
C LYS A 104 68.76 -0.98 29.06
N LEU A 105 67.47 -1.22 29.36
CA LEU A 105 67.02 -1.82 30.63
C LEU A 105 67.47 -3.29 30.79
N SER A 106 67.49 -4.05 29.70
CA SER A 106 68.00 -5.44 29.71
C SER A 106 69.52 -5.51 29.82
N ALA A 107 70.26 -4.55 29.25
CA ALA A 107 71.73 -4.49 29.34
C ALA A 107 72.22 -4.13 30.76
N SER A 108 71.40 -3.44 31.55
CA SER A 108 71.66 -3.13 32.96
C SER A 108 71.15 -4.21 33.93
N GLY A 109 70.78 -5.41 33.44
CA GLY A 109 70.38 -6.55 34.27
C GLY A 109 68.96 -6.48 34.85
N GLY A 110 68.13 -5.52 34.44
CA GLY A 110 66.73 -5.45 34.87
C GLY A 110 65.82 -6.37 34.05
N THR A 111 64.90 -7.08 34.70
CA THR A 111 63.83 -7.83 34.01
C THR A 111 62.80 -6.83 33.45
N PRO A 112 62.61 -6.74 32.12
CA PRO A 112 61.69 -5.77 31.53
C PRO A 112 60.23 -6.10 31.87
N LYS A 113 59.49 -5.14 32.43
CA LYS A 113 58.02 -5.22 32.59
C LYS A 113 57.32 -5.15 31.22
N GLU A 114 56.05 -5.57 31.18
CA GLU A 114 55.19 -5.74 29.99
C GLU A 114 55.22 -4.57 28.97
N ARG A 115 54.90 -4.91 27.71
CA ARG A 115 55.11 -4.05 26.53
C ARG A 115 53.98 -3.03 26.48
N LEU A 116 54.31 -1.74 26.39
CA LEU A 116 53.34 -0.65 26.37
C LEU A 116 52.75 -0.41 24.96
N VAL A 117 53.37 -0.92 23.88
CA VAL A 117 52.83 -0.90 22.51
C VAL A 117 52.77 -2.32 21.90
N SER A 118 51.62 -2.72 21.34
CA SER A 118 51.46 -3.94 20.52
C SER A 118 50.40 -3.72 19.40
N ARG A 119 50.34 -4.44 18.28
CA ARG A 119 50.84 -5.81 18.03
C ARG A 119 51.04 -6.10 16.51
N PRO A 120 51.97 -7.01 16.14
CA PRO A 120 52.15 -7.61 14.81
C PRO A 120 50.88 -8.21 14.16
N PRO A 121 50.92 -8.56 12.85
CA PRO A 121 49.79 -9.05 12.06
C PRO A 121 48.96 -10.10 12.79
N THR A 122 47.64 -9.92 12.74
CA THR A 122 46.67 -10.86 13.31
C THR A 122 46.82 -12.24 12.67
N PRO A 123 46.79 -13.33 13.47
CA PRO A 123 46.87 -14.68 12.95
C PRO A 123 45.68 -14.97 12.00
N PRO A 124 45.89 -15.77 10.94
CA PRO A 124 44.84 -16.09 9.97
C PRO A 124 43.65 -16.78 10.65
N LEU A 125 42.44 -16.62 10.09
CA LEU A 125 41.18 -17.15 10.64
C LEU A 125 41.24 -18.65 10.99
N ARG A 126 42.06 -19.42 10.26
CA ARG A 126 42.32 -20.85 10.48
C ARG A 126 42.98 -21.15 11.83
N GLU A 127 43.80 -20.24 12.35
CA GLU A 127 44.46 -20.34 13.66
C GLU A 127 43.58 -19.77 14.80
N ARG A 128 42.70 -18.80 14.49
CA ARG A 128 41.90 -18.07 15.49
C ARG A 128 40.50 -18.68 15.73
N GLY A 129 39.96 -19.38 14.73
CA GLY A 129 38.58 -19.87 14.72
C GLY A 129 37.55 -18.74 14.59
N LEU A 130 36.27 -19.08 14.34
CA LEU A 130 35.19 -18.10 14.19
C LEU A 130 34.96 -17.32 15.48
N ARG A 131 35.06 -17.98 16.64
CA ARG A 131 34.88 -17.37 17.95
C ARG A 131 35.86 -16.22 18.22
N GLY A 132 37.05 -16.25 17.63
CA GLY A 132 38.07 -15.22 17.78
C GLY A 132 38.03 -14.11 16.73
N SER A 133 37.09 -14.17 15.78
CA SER A 133 36.91 -13.18 14.72
C SER A 133 35.76 -12.23 15.03
N GLY A 134 36.05 -10.93 15.19
CA GLY A 134 35.01 -9.92 15.39
C GLY A 134 33.99 -9.87 14.25
N TRP A 135 34.44 -10.08 13.01
CA TRP A 135 33.56 -10.15 11.84
C TRP A 135 32.61 -11.35 11.87
N ALA A 136 33.07 -12.52 12.32
CA ALA A 136 32.19 -13.69 12.46
C ALA A 136 31.15 -13.48 13.58
N GLN A 137 31.53 -12.81 14.66
CA GLN A 137 30.59 -12.44 15.73
C GLN A 137 29.56 -11.42 15.24
N VAL A 138 29.97 -10.40 14.49
CA VAL A 138 29.05 -9.39 13.91
C VAL A 138 28.10 -10.04 12.91
N LEU A 139 28.59 -10.85 11.97
CA LEU A 139 27.74 -11.54 10.99
C LEU A 139 26.80 -12.55 11.65
N GLY A 140 27.28 -13.25 12.67
CA GLY A 140 26.48 -14.25 13.36
C GLY A 140 25.44 -13.69 14.30
N LEU A 141 25.85 -12.80 15.21
CA LEU A 141 24.90 -12.17 16.14
C LEU A 141 24.02 -11.16 15.42
N GLY A 142 24.57 -10.37 14.50
CA GLY A 142 23.81 -9.43 13.68
C GLY A 142 22.85 -10.14 12.72
N GLY A 143 23.29 -11.21 12.05
CA GLY A 143 22.43 -12.02 11.18
C GLY A 143 21.33 -12.76 11.95
N ALA A 144 21.67 -13.37 13.09
CA ALA A 144 20.68 -14.02 13.96
C ALA A 144 19.69 -13.01 14.56
N ALA A 145 20.16 -11.84 14.99
CA ALA A 145 19.30 -10.77 15.50
C ALA A 145 18.39 -10.22 14.40
N ALA A 146 18.91 -9.94 13.20
CA ALA A 146 18.12 -9.48 12.07
C ALA A 146 17.05 -10.51 11.67
N LEU A 147 17.41 -11.81 11.66
CA LEU A 147 16.46 -12.89 11.39
C LEU A 147 15.37 -12.96 12.46
N LEU A 148 15.72 -12.91 13.74
CA LEU A 148 14.76 -12.95 14.84
C LEU A 148 13.85 -11.72 14.86
N VAL A 149 14.41 -10.52 14.67
CA VAL A 149 13.62 -9.29 14.60
C VAL A 149 12.71 -9.34 13.37
N GLY A 150 13.20 -9.73 12.21
CA GLY A 150 12.39 -9.88 11.00
C GLY A 150 11.26 -10.91 11.14
N LEU A 151 11.47 -11.99 11.90
CA LEU A 151 10.41 -12.96 12.20
C LEU A 151 9.41 -12.43 13.22
N LEU A 152 9.84 -11.61 14.20
CA LEU A 152 8.97 -11.00 15.21
C LEU A 152 8.11 -9.89 14.61
N THR A 153 8.68 -9.05 13.75
CA THR A 153 7.95 -7.94 13.11
C THR A 153 6.99 -8.43 12.04
N ALA A 154 7.20 -9.64 11.52
CA ALA A 154 6.34 -10.22 10.51
C ALA A 154 5.16 -11.04 11.06
N VAL A 155 5.01 -11.13 12.40
CA VAL A 155 3.88 -11.84 13.00
C VAL A 155 2.60 -11.04 12.71
N PRO A 156 1.56 -11.67 12.11
CA PRO A 156 0.25 -11.05 11.94
C PRO A 156 -0.30 -10.53 13.27
N SER A 157 -0.78 -9.30 13.29
CA SER A 157 -1.52 -8.69 14.40
C SER A 157 -2.92 -9.33 14.56
N GLY A 158 -3.57 -9.08 15.71
CA GLY A 158 -4.98 -9.45 15.95
C GLY A 158 -5.23 -10.91 16.35
N ASP A 159 -6.48 -11.20 16.72
CA ASP A 159 -7.00 -12.57 16.80
C ASP A 159 -7.46 -13.01 15.40
N GLY A 160 -6.97 -14.15 14.93
CA GLY A 160 -7.25 -14.63 13.57
C GLY A 160 -8.71 -15.06 13.38
N GLU A 161 -9.40 -15.44 14.45
CA GLU A 161 -10.83 -15.78 14.39
C GLU A 161 -11.71 -14.53 14.36
N GLU A 162 -11.35 -13.51 15.15
CA GLU A 162 -11.99 -12.18 15.15
C GLU A 162 -11.87 -11.52 13.78
N LEU A 163 -10.65 -11.39 13.24
CA LEU A 163 -10.42 -10.82 11.92
C LEU A 163 -11.15 -11.60 10.80
N ARG A 164 -11.13 -12.94 10.86
CA ARG A 164 -11.87 -13.77 9.91
C ARG A 164 -13.37 -13.41 9.94
N SER A 165 -13.93 -13.24 11.14
CA SER A 165 -15.33 -12.85 11.30
C SER A 165 -15.60 -11.43 10.81
N GLU A 166 -14.68 -10.50 11.02
CA GLU A 166 -14.75 -9.11 10.53
C GLU A 166 -14.74 -9.05 9.00
N VAL A 167 -13.82 -9.76 8.34
CA VAL A 167 -13.73 -9.81 6.87
C VAL A 167 -15.02 -10.36 6.24
N VAL A 168 -15.55 -11.45 6.82
CA VAL A 168 -16.82 -12.04 6.35
C VAL A 168 -17.99 -11.09 6.60
N ALA A 169 -18.05 -10.48 7.78
CA ALA A 169 -19.10 -9.53 8.15
C ALA A 169 -19.09 -8.27 7.26
N ALA A 170 -17.91 -7.70 6.99
CA ALA A 170 -17.74 -6.57 6.09
C ALA A 170 -18.16 -6.92 4.66
N THR A 171 -17.76 -8.09 4.16
CA THR A 171 -18.16 -8.58 2.82
C THR A 171 -19.68 -8.75 2.71
N GLU A 172 -20.32 -9.32 3.73
CA GLU A 172 -21.78 -9.47 3.78
C GLU A 172 -22.52 -8.15 3.96
N SER A 173 -21.97 -7.24 4.77
CA SER A 173 -22.50 -5.89 4.96
C SER A 173 -22.46 -5.10 3.65
N ARG A 174 -21.33 -5.11 2.92
CA ARG A 174 -21.20 -4.50 1.59
C ARG A 174 -22.23 -5.06 0.60
N ALA A 175 -22.35 -6.39 0.51
CA ALA A 175 -23.33 -7.02 -0.37
C ALA A 175 -24.77 -6.56 -0.04
N THR A 176 -25.07 -6.37 1.24
CA THR A 176 -26.38 -5.90 1.71
C THR A 176 -26.61 -4.42 1.44
N TRP A 177 -25.57 -3.58 1.56
CA TRP A 177 -25.60 -2.17 1.17
C TRP A 177 -25.82 -1.98 -0.33
N LEU A 178 -25.17 -2.78 -1.18
CA LEU A 178 -25.43 -2.76 -2.63
C LEU A 178 -26.89 -3.12 -2.94
N ARG A 179 -27.47 -4.10 -2.23
CA ARG A 179 -28.90 -4.41 -2.35
C ARG A 179 -29.80 -3.27 -1.89
N SER A 180 -29.44 -2.59 -0.81
CA SER A 180 -30.15 -1.39 -0.34
C SER A 180 -30.19 -0.32 -1.43
N GLY A 181 -29.06 -0.05 -2.08
CA GLY A 181 -28.98 0.85 -3.24
C GLY A 181 -29.83 0.41 -4.42
N LEU A 182 -29.82 -0.89 -4.77
CA LEU A 182 -30.68 -1.44 -5.84
C LEU A 182 -32.17 -1.42 -5.50
N ALA A 183 -32.52 -1.46 -4.22
CA ALA A 183 -33.89 -1.24 -3.76
C ALA A 183 -34.26 0.24 -3.94
N SER A 184 -33.36 1.18 -3.67
CA SER A 184 -33.55 2.60 -3.97
C SER A 184 -33.72 2.86 -5.47
N ASP A 185 -32.98 2.15 -6.33
CA ASP A 185 -33.14 2.19 -7.80
C ASP A 185 -34.55 1.74 -8.26
N GLU A 186 -35.13 0.73 -7.61
CA GLU A 186 -36.51 0.31 -7.89
C GLU A 186 -37.55 1.27 -7.33
N ILE A 187 -37.33 1.82 -6.13
CA ILE A 187 -38.24 2.80 -5.53
C ILE A 187 -38.37 4.03 -6.44
N ILE A 188 -37.25 4.57 -6.94
CA ILE A 188 -37.31 5.72 -7.85
C ILE A 188 -37.96 5.35 -9.19
N ALA A 189 -37.70 4.15 -9.72
CA ALA A 189 -38.28 3.72 -10.99
C ALA A 189 -39.80 3.51 -10.88
N LEU A 190 -40.29 2.94 -9.78
CA LEU A 190 -41.72 2.81 -9.50
C LEU A 190 -42.37 4.19 -9.35
N ARG A 191 -41.74 5.10 -8.60
CA ARG A 191 -42.23 6.47 -8.43
C ARG A 191 -42.35 7.19 -9.78
N MET A 192 -41.31 7.16 -10.60
CA MET A 192 -41.30 7.84 -11.91
C MET A 192 -42.30 7.20 -12.89
N ALA A 193 -42.61 5.91 -12.73
CA ALA A 193 -43.67 5.24 -13.47
C ALA A 193 -45.09 5.52 -12.94
N GLY A 194 -45.23 6.35 -11.88
CA GLY A 194 -46.51 6.61 -11.23
C GLY A 194 -47.11 5.38 -10.53
N GLN A 195 -46.27 4.41 -10.17
CA GLN A 195 -46.66 3.19 -9.48
C GLN A 195 -46.48 3.34 -7.97
N ASP A 196 -47.32 2.64 -7.20
CA ASP A 196 -47.20 2.62 -5.74
C ASP A 196 -45.90 1.93 -5.33
N VAL A 197 -45.15 2.57 -4.43
CA VAL A 197 -43.94 1.99 -3.84
C VAL A 197 -44.34 1.06 -2.69
N PRO A 198 -44.06 -0.25 -2.76
CA PRO A 198 -44.43 -1.18 -1.72
C PRO A 198 -43.62 -0.94 -0.44
N THR A 199 -44.28 -1.06 0.71
CA THR A 199 -43.63 -1.09 2.03
C THR A 199 -43.76 -2.47 2.66
N GLY A 200 -42.81 -2.81 3.53
CA GLY A 200 -42.83 -4.02 4.33
C GLY A 200 -43.96 -4.05 5.37
N PRO A 201 -44.15 -5.17 6.08
CA PRO A 201 -45.20 -5.33 7.09
C PRO A 201 -45.16 -4.32 8.25
N ASP A 202 -43.98 -3.76 8.50
CA ASP A 202 -43.70 -2.74 9.52
C ASP A 202 -43.77 -1.30 8.98
N GLY A 203 -44.17 -1.13 7.71
CA GLY A 203 -44.24 0.16 7.05
C GLY A 203 -42.88 0.69 6.57
N THR A 204 -41.81 -0.11 6.67
CA THR A 204 -40.48 0.31 6.22
C THR A 204 -40.27 0.01 4.72
N TYR A 205 -39.50 0.85 4.05
CA TYR A 205 -39.05 0.59 2.68
C TYR A 205 -37.92 -0.44 2.67
N GLU A 206 -37.87 -1.24 1.61
CA GLU A 206 -36.88 -2.32 1.47
C GLU A 206 -35.43 -1.80 1.51
N SER A 207 -35.16 -0.63 0.91
CA SER A 207 -33.85 0.02 0.97
C SER A 207 -33.41 0.29 2.41
N VAL A 208 -34.30 0.83 3.25
CA VAL A 208 -34.04 1.14 4.66
C VAL A 208 -33.90 -0.15 5.49
N ARG A 209 -34.75 -1.15 5.24
CA ARG A 209 -34.67 -2.45 5.91
C ARG A 209 -33.32 -3.12 5.68
N LEU A 210 -32.84 -3.12 4.43
CA LEU A 210 -31.54 -3.66 4.05
C LEU A 210 -30.38 -2.86 4.63
N ALA A 211 -30.45 -1.53 4.65
CA ALA A 211 -29.44 -0.69 5.30
C ALA A 211 -29.30 -1.00 6.80
N ARG A 212 -30.42 -1.16 7.51
CA ARG A 212 -30.43 -1.59 8.92
C ARG A 212 -29.85 -2.99 9.11
N GLU A 213 -30.14 -3.91 8.18
CA GLU A 213 -29.56 -5.26 8.19
C GLU A 213 -28.04 -5.23 7.98
N ALA A 214 -27.55 -4.38 7.08
CA ALA A 214 -26.12 -4.20 6.82
C ALA A 214 -25.37 -3.64 8.04
N GLU A 215 -25.96 -2.69 8.77
CA GLU A 215 -25.41 -2.13 10.01
C GLU A 215 -25.32 -3.17 11.14
N LEU A 216 -26.27 -4.11 11.21
CA LEU A 216 -26.20 -5.20 12.19
C LEU A 216 -25.06 -6.18 11.90
N LEU A 217 -24.65 -6.31 10.63
CA LEU A 217 -23.54 -7.15 10.22
C LEU A 217 -22.19 -6.48 10.52
N SER A 218 -22.05 -5.20 10.18
CA SER A 218 -20.81 -4.43 10.38
C SER A 218 -21.15 -3.06 10.98
N PRO A 219 -21.14 -2.93 12.32
CA PRO A 219 -21.52 -1.69 13.01
C PRO A 219 -20.57 -0.53 12.74
N GLY A 220 -21.07 0.70 12.91
CA GLY A 220 -20.32 1.95 12.74
C GLY A 220 -20.73 2.76 11.51
N ASN A 221 -21.78 2.33 10.81
CA ASN A 221 -22.36 2.99 9.65
C ASN A 221 -23.75 3.57 9.96
N GLU A 222 -24.04 3.90 11.23
CA GLU A 222 -25.34 4.41 11.65
C GLU A 222 -25.74 5.67 10.90
N HIS A 223 -24.76 6.53 10.60
CA HIS A 223 -24.98 7.75 9.81
C HIS A 223 -25.58 7.45 8.43
N TYR A 224 -25.07 6.42 7.73
CA TYR A 224 -25.58 6.02 6.42
C TYR A 224 -26.98 5.41 6.50
N VAL A 225 -27.31 4.73 7.60
CA VAL A 225 -28.67 4.21 7.84
C VAL A 225 -29.65 5.36 8.04
N GLU A 226 -29.30 6.34 8.88
CA GLU A 226 -30.12 7.54 9.12
C GLU A 226 -30.32 8.34 7.82
N GLU A 227 -29.26 8.49 7.02
CA GLU A 227 -29.32 9.15 5.71
C GLU A 227 -30.22 8.39 4.74
N MET A 228 -30.09 7.05 4.66
CA MET A 228 -30.94 6.19 3.82
C MET A 228 -32.42 6.30 4.21
N GLU A 229 -32.73 6.32 5.50
CA GLU A 229 -34.10 6.46 6.01
C GLU A 229 -34.69 7.82 5.65
N SER A 230 -34.00 8.91 6.02
CA SER A 230 -34.45 10.26 5.74
C SER A 230 -34.58 10.52 4.24
N SER A 231 -33.65 10.02 3.44
CA SER A 231 -33.63 10.25 2.00
C SER A 231 -34.65 9.40 1.26
N THR A 232 -34.90 8.16 1.69
CA THR A 232 -35.96 7.33 1.12
C THR A 232 -37.33 7.94 1.40
N GLU A 233 -37.58 8.44 2.62
CA GLU A 233 -38.82 9.14 2.96
C GLU A 233 -39.02 10.40 2.10
N ALA A 234 -37.98 11.22 1.95
CA ALA A 234 -38.04 12.40 1.09
C ALA A 234 -38.25 12.05 -0.40
N MET A 235 -37.62 10.97 -0.87
CA MET A 235 -37.73 10.49 -2.26
C MET A 235 -39.16 10.05 -2.61
N VAL A 236 -39.89 9.43 -1.68
CA VAL A 236 -41.25 8.88 -1.92
C VAL A 236 -42.38 9.82 -1.51
N ASP A 237 -42.10 10.90 -0.79
CA ASP A 237 -43.10 11.92 -0.43
C ASP A 237 -43.78 12.53 -1.67
N ALA A 238 -45.10 12.63 -1.64
CA ALA A 238 -45.91 13.20 -2.72
C ALA A 238 -45.67 14.71 -2.88
N ASP A 239 -45.25 15.40 -1.83
CA ASP A 239 -44.94 16.84 -1.86
C ASP A 239 -43.53 17.14 -2.41
N THR A 240 -42.68 16.11 -2.57
CA THR A 240 -41.34 16.25 -3.15
C THR A 240 -41.43 16.33 -4.68
N SER A 241 -40.79 17.35 -5.28
CA SER A 241 -40.72 17.45 -6.74
C SER A 241 -39.86 16.34 -7.35
N ASP A 242 -40.13 15.94 -8.60
CA ASP A 242 -39.40 14.85 -9.27
C ASP A 242 -37.89 15.11 -9.35
N VAL A 243 -37.50 16.35 -9.66
CA VAL A 243 -36.08 16.74 -9.67
C VAL A 243 -35.44 16.55 -8.29
N ARG A 244 -36.15 16.91 -7.21
CA ARG A 244 -35.63 16.73 -5.86
C ARG A 244 -35.54 15.24 -5.51
N ALA A 245 -36.58 14.45 -5.81
CA ALA A 245 -36.59 13.01 -5.60
C ALA A 245 -35.44 12.32 -6.35
N LEU A 246 -35.20 12.66 -7.61
CA LEU A 246 -34.09 12.14 -8.42
C LEU A 246 -32.72 12.56 -7.85
N SER A 247 -32.56 13.81 -7.41
CA SER A 247 -31.32 14.25 -6.78
C SER A 247 -31.02 13.50 -5.47
N THR A 248 -32.06 13.29 -4.65
CA THR A 248 -31.98 12.56 -3.39
C THR A 248 -31.71 11.08 -3.62
N TRP A 249 -32.35 10.47 -4.61
CA TRP A 249 -32.06 9.09 -5.05
C TRP A 249 -30.58 8.93 -5.42
N ALA A 250 -30.06 9.80 -6.30
CA ALA A 250 -28.68 9.68 -6.78
C ALA A 250 -27.65 9.83 -5.64
N GLU A 251 -27.92 10.70 -4.67
CA GLU A 251 -27.11 10.84 -3.45
C GLU A 251 -27.19 9.59 -2.57
N THR A 252 -28.41 9.15 -2.23
CA THR A 252 -28.67 7.96 -1.40
C THR A 252 -28.03 6.69 -1.96
N ARG A 253 -28.18 6.50 -3.27
CA ARG A 253 -27.61 5.38 -4.01
C ARG A 253 -26.08 5.40 -3.96
N ARG A 254 -25.49 6.59 -4.13
CA ARG A 254 -24.04 6.76 -4.02
C ARG A 254 -23.62 6.41 -2.60
N SER A 255 -24.25 6.99 -1.58
CA SER A 255 -23.96 6.72 -0.17
C SER A 255 -24.01 5.22 0.15
N ALA A 256 -24.99 4.47 -0.36
CA ALA A 256 -25.05 3.02 -0.21
C ALA A 256 -23.82 2.28 -0.79
N GLY A 257 -23.29 2.71 -1.94
CA GLY A 257 -22.08 2.14 -2.53
C GLY A 257 -20.78 2.44 -1.74
N TYR A 258 -20.79 3.53 -0.96
CA TYR A 258 -19.66 3.99 -0.13
C TYR A 258 -19.78 3.61 1.36
N ALA A 259 -20.93 3.10 1.81
CA ALA A 259 -21.19 2.83 3.23
C ALA A 259 -20.24 1.77 3.80
N VAL A 260 -19.91 0.75 3.02
CA VAL A 260 -18.82 -0.20 3.31
C VAL A 260 -18.04 -0.37 2.03
N GLY A 261 -16.94 0.36 1.85
CA GLY A 261 -16.15 0.41 0.60
C GLY A 261 -15.51 -0.94 0.21
N SER A 262 -15.23 -1.16 -1.07
CA SER A 262 -14.50 -2.38 -1.52
C SER A 262 -13.11 -2.46 -0.89
N TRP A 263 -12.49 -1.29 -0.67
CA TRP A 263 -11.20 -1.16 -0.01
C TRP A 263 -11.22 -1.50 1.49
N GLU A 264 -12.37 -1.50 2.18
CA GLU A 264 -12.38 -1.80 3.62
C GLU A 264 -11.99 -3.25 3.90
N VAL A 265 -12.41 -4.19 3.04
CA VAL A 265 -12.01 -5.59 3.13
C VAL A 265 -10.51 -5.74 2.84
N GLY A 266 -10.01 -5.00 1.86
CA GLY A 266 -8.58 -4.93 1.53
C GLY A 266 -7.75 -4.33 2.67
N ASP A 267 -8.22 -3.25 3.30
CA ASP A 267 -7.57 -2.58 4.43
C ASP A 267 -7.51 -3.51 5.65
N LEU A 268 -8.58 -4.25 5.96
CA LEU A 268 -8.56 -5.27 7.01
C LEU A 268 -7.52 -6.37 6.71
N ALA A 269 -7.45 -6.82 5.45
CA ALA A 269 -6.47 -7.83 5.04
C ALA A 269 -5.02 -7.30 5.09
N ASP A 270 -4.80 -6.04 4.73
CA ASP A 270 -3.49 -5.39 4.77
C ASP A 270 -3.06 -5.01 6.20
N GLU A 271 -3.98 -4.63 7.08
CA GLU A 271 -3.70 -4.40 8.51
C GLU A 271 -3.37 -5.72 9.23
N ALA A 272 -4.03 -6.80 8.85
CA ALA A 272 -3.74 -8.13 9.36
C ALA A 272 -2.50 -8.78 8.74
N ARG A 273 -2.00 -8.22 7.65
CA ARG A 273 -0.84 -8.72 6.93
C ARG A 273 0.37 -8.66 7.83
N GLY A 274 0.99 -9.81 8.07
CA GLY A 274 2.16 -9.91 8.94
C GLY A 274 3.39 -9.12 8.43
N PRO A 275 4.08 -9.58 7.37
CA PRO A 275 5.37 -9.03 6.98
C PRO A 275 5.23 -7.74 6.18
N ASP A 276 5.67 -6.63 6.75
CA ASP A 276 5.98 -5.42 6.00
C ASP A 276 7.24 -5.60 5.13
N ALA A 277 7.48 -4.67 4.19
CA ALA A 277 8.66 -4.71 3.33
C ALA A 277 9.98 -4.75 4.14
N TRP A 278 9.99 -4.13 5.32
CA TRP A 278 11.14 -4.11 6.22
C TRP A 278 11.44 -5.47 6.84
N SER A 279 10.40 -6.22 7.21
CA SER A 279 10.52 -7.59 7.71
C SER A 279 11.22 -8.50 6.70
N TYR A 280 10.88 -8.39 5.42
CA TYR A 280 11.57 -9.12 4.35
C TYR A 280 13.04 -8.72 4.21
N VAL A 281 13.35 -7.43 4.33
CA VAL A 281 14.74 -6.94 4.32
C VAL A 281 15.53 -7.53 5.49
N LEU A 282 14.96 -7.53 6.69
CA LEU A 282 15.59 -8.09 7.89
C LEU A 282 15.83 -9.60 7.78
N LEU A 283 14.84 -10.35 7.26
CA LEU A 283 14.98 -11.77 6.99
C LEU A 283 16.09 -12.04 5.96
N ALA A 284 16.12 -11.28 4.86
CA ALA A 284 17.15 -11.40 3.83
C ALA A 284 18.55 -11.09 4.37
N VAL A 285 18.70 -10.02 5.17
CA VAL A 285 19.95 -9.69 5.86
C VAL A 285 20.38 -10.81 6.79
N GLY A 286 19.44 -11.42 7.52
CA GLY A 286 19.70 -12.57 8.37
C GLY A 286 20.24 -13.78 7.61
N VAL A 287 19.58 -14.15 6.50
CA VAL A 287 20.00 -15.25 5.61
C VAL A 287 21.38 -14.97 5.00
N LEU A 288 21.64 -13.76 4.52
CA LEU A 288 22.93 -13.35 3.97
C LEU A 288 24.04 -13.38 5.03
N GLY A 289 23.74 -12.99 6.28
CA GLY A 289 24.65 -13.09 7.42
C GLY A 289 25.06 -14.54 7.71
N LEU A 290 24.09 -15.46 7.69
CA LEU A 290 24.34 -16.91 7.85
C LEU A 290 25.16 -17.49 6.69
N LEU A 291 24.90 -17.04 5.46
CA LEU A 291 25.69 -17.45 4.29
C LEU A 291 27.15 -16.96 4.41
N GLY A 292 27.36 -15.71 4.84
CA GLY A 292 28.69 -15.18 5.13
C GLY A 292 29.40 -15.98 6.22
N LEU A 293 28.68 -16.42 7.26
CA LEU A 293 29.21 -17.32 8.28
C LEU A 293 29.61 -18.69 7.74
N CYS A 294 28.84 -19.29 6.82
CA CYS A 294 29.23 -20.54 6.15
C CYS A 294 30.58 -20.39 5.45
N VAL A 295 30.76 -19.29 4.70
CA VAL A 295 32.03 -19.00 4.01
C VAL A 295 33.17 -18.85 5.01
N LEU A 296 32.96 -18.11 6.09
CA LEU A 296 33.97 -17.97 7.14
C LEU A 296 34.29 -19.30 7.83
N ALA A 297 33.29 -20.16 8.05
CA ALA A 297 33.48 -21.48 8.66
C ALA A 297 34.31 -22.42 7.76
N LEU A 298 34.07 -22.37 6.45
CA LEU A 298 34.87 -23.05 5.43
C LEU A 298 36.31 -22.55 5.44
N VAL A 299 36.53 -21.22 5.41
CA VAL A 299 37.87 -20.61 5.42
C VAL A 299 38.63 -20.92 6.71
N ALA A 300 37.92 -20.97 7.85
CA ALA A 300 38.49 -21.36 9.13
C ALA A 300 38.78 -22.87 9.22
N GLY A 301 38.24 -23.70 8.33
CA GLY A 301 38.36 -25.16 8.36
C GLY A 301 37.65 -25.80 9.56
N SER A 302 36.57 -25.15 10.04
CA SER A 302 35.79 -25.56 11.22
C SER A 302 34.59 -26.41 10.80
N TRP A 303 34.83 -27.67 10.48
CA TRP A 303 33.79 -28.57 9.92
C TRP A 303 32.55 -28.74 10.81
N VAL A 304 32.73 -28.77 12.13
CA VAL A 304 31.60 -28.85 13.09
C VAL A 304 30.76 -27.57 13.05
N SER A 305 31.40 -26.41 13.04
CA SER A 305 30.69 -25.12 12.91
C SER A 305 30.00 -25.00 11.56
N LEU A 306 30.66 -25.47 10.49
CA LEU A 306 30.06 -25.46 9.15
C LEU A 306 28.78 -26.27 9.11
N ALA A 307 28.76 -27.50 9.64
CA ALA A 307 27.56 -28.32 9.67
C ALA A 307 26.40 -27.60 10.41
N MET A 308 26.70 -27.00 11.57
CA MET A 308 25.69 -26.26 12.35
C MET A 308 25.17 -25.02 11.63
N VAL A 309 26.04 -24.24 11.00
CA VAL A 309 25.63 -23.03 10.27
C VAL A 309 24.89 -23.39 8.97
N VAL A 310 25.23 -24.49 8.31
CA VAL A 310 24.49 -24.99 7.14
C VAL A 310 23.08 -25.42 7.53
N VAL A 311 22.91 -26.14 8.65
CA VAL A 311 21.57 -26.47 9.16
C VAL A 311 20.81 -25.21 9.55
N ALA A 312 21.45 -24.26 10.23
CA ALA A 312 20.86 -22.97 10.57
C ALA A 312 20.37 -22.21 9.33
N LEU A 313 21.18 -22.16 8.28
CA LEU A 313 20.83 -21.54 7.01
C LEU A 313 19.64 -22.27 6.35
N GLY A 314 19.63 -23.60 6.35
CA GLY A 314 18.51 -24.39 5.81
C GLY A 314 17.19 -24.09 6.53
N LEU A 315 17.22 -23.99 7.86
CA LEU A 315 16.05 -23.62 8.66
C LEU A 315 15.59 -22.19 8.37
N ALA A 316 16.52 -21.23 8.28
CA ALA A 316 16.24 -19.84 7.95
C ALA A 316 15.62 -19.66 6.55
N VAL A 317 16.13 -20.39 5.56
CA VAL A 317 15.56 -20.41 4.19
C VAL A 317 14.19 -21.06 4.19
N THR A 318 14.00 -22.13 4.97
CA THR A 318 12.69 -22.79 5.09
C THR A 318 11.67 -21.86 5.74
N SER A 319 12.04 -21.17 6.82
CA SER A 319 11.15 -20.20 7.47
C SER A 319 10.78 -19.06 6.52
N LEU A 320 11.75 -18.50 5.78
CA LEU A 320 11.48 -17.46 4.78
C LEU A 320 10.58 -17.96 3.66
N SER A 321 10.74 -19.22 3.23
CA SER A 321 9.91 -19.81 2.17
C SER A 321 8.46 -20.00 2.64
N VAL A 322 8.25 -20.48 3.87
CA VAL A 322 6.90 -20.63 4.45
C VAL A 322 6.20 -19.27 4.53
N VAL A 323 6.91 -18.25 5.01
CA VAL A 323 6.42 -16.87 5.06
C VAL A 323 6.08 -16.32 3.68
N GLY A 324 6.99 -16.49 2.72
CA GLY A 324 6.81 -15.98 1.36
C GLY A 324 5.66 -16.65 0.61
N VAL A 325 5.45 -17.95 0.79
CA VAL A 325 4.30 -18.66 0.21
C VAL A 325 3.00 -18.17 0.84
N ALA A 326 2.92 -18.11 2.17
CA ALA A 326 1.73 -17.61 2.86
C ALA A 326 1.36 -16.16 2.46
N ASP A 327 2.35 -15.27 2.32
CA ASP A 327 2.10 -13.89 1.85
C ASP A 327 1.67 -13.84 0.39
N ALA A 328 2.27 -14.67 -0.48
CA ALA A 328 1.88 -14.73 -1.89
C ALA A 328 0.45 -15.27 -2.08
N ASP A 329 0.07 -16.28 -1.29
CA ASP A 329 -1.28 -16.84 -1.29
C ASP A 329 -2.29 -15.81 -0.80
N LEU A 330 -1.98 -15.09 0.28
CA LEU A 330 -2.78 -13.98 0.78
C LEU A 330 -2.96 -12.87 -0.27
N ARG A 331 -1.88 -12.42 -0.93
CA ARG A 331 -1.98 -11.40 -2.01
C ARG A 331 -2.92 -11.84 -3.13
N ARG A 332 -2.88 -13.12 -3.50
CA ARG A 332 -3.73 -13.66 -4.56
C ARG A 332 -5.19 -13.67 -4.14
N ALA A 333 -5.48 -14.04 -2.89
CA ALA A 333 -6.85 -14.01 -2.38
C ALA A 333 -7.38 -12.58 -2.21
N THR A 334 -6.56 -11.63 -1.74
CA THR A 334 -6.94 -10.21 -1.70
C THR A 334 -7.27 -9.69 -3.10
N ALA A 335 -6.38 -9.91 -4.07
CA ALA A 335 -6.62 -9.48 -5.46
C ALA A 335 -7.87 -10.13 -6.08
N ALA A 336 -8.15 -11.40 -5.77
CA ALA A 336 -9.35 -12.09 -6.24
C ALA A 336 -10.62 -11.53 -5.59
N GLN A 337 -10.56 -11.12 -4.32
CA GLN A 337 -11.67 -10.48 -3.64
C GLN A 337 -11.92 -9.06 -4.16
N ASP A 338 -10.86 -8.27 -4.38
CA ASP A 338 -10.94 -6.95 -5.01
C ASP A 338 -11.57 -7.04 -6.40
N GLU A 339 -11.07 -7.95 -7.25
CA GLU A 339 -11.60 -8.16 -8.60
C GLU A 339 -13.09 -8.57 -8.57
N ALA A 340 -13.48 -9.46 -7.66
CA ALA A 340 -14.87 -9.89 -7.53
C ALA A 340 -15.79 -8.78 -7.00
N ALA A 341 -15.32 -7.93 -6.09
CA ALA A 341 -16.05 -6.78 -5.58
C ALA A 341 -16.21 -5.70 -6.68
N ASP A 342 -15.11 -5.35 -7.35
CA ASP A 342 -15.09 -4.36 -8.43
C ASP A 342 -16.08 -4.70 -9.54
N VAL A 343 -16.21 -5.97 -9.91
CA VAL A 343 -17.19 -6.42 -10.91
C VAL A 343 -18.63 -6.16 -10.45
N ALA A 344 -18.95 -6.40 -9.18
CA ALA A 344 -20.28 -6.13 -8.64
C ALA A 344 -20.57 -4.61 -8.60
N ASP A 345 -19.57 -3.83 -8.19
CA ASP A 345 -19.65 -2.37 -8.11
C ASP A 345 -19.76 -1.73 -9.48
N GLU A 346 -19.04 -2.23 -10.47
CA GLU A 346 -19.08 -1.71 -11.82
C GLU A 346 -20.46 -1.89 -12.45
N VAL A 347 -21.08 -3.06 -12.25
CA VAL A 347 -22.47 -3.31 -12.66
C VAL A 347 -23.43 -2.41 -11.90
N TYR A 348 -23.29 -2.33 -10.57
CA TYR A 348 -24.09 -1.45 -9.74
C TYR A 348 -24.00 -0.01 -10.25
N ASP A 349 -22.82 0.58 -10.32
CA ASP A 349 -22.62 1.96 -10.77
C ASP A 349 -23.13 2.20 -12.18
N GLN A 350 -23.01 1.23 -13.07
CA GLN A 350 -23.48 1.36 -14.44
C GLN A 350 -25.00 1.43 -14.53
N ILE A 351 -25.73 0.66 -13.70
CA ILE A 351 -27.21 0.77 -13.60
C ILE A 351 -27.59 2.18 -13.16
N GLY A 352 -26.92 2.71 -12.13
CA GLY A 352 -27.14 4.08 -11.65
C GLY A 352 -26.87 5.11 -12.73
N ARG A 353 -25.74 4.99 -13.45
CA ARG A 353 -25.40 5.88 -14.57
C ARG A 353 -26.44 5.82 -15.67
N ASP A 354 -26.89 4.63 -16.07
CA ASP A 354 -27.90 4.49 -17.12
C ASP A 354 -29.23 5.13 -16.68
N LEU A 355 -29.66 4.94 -15.44
CA LEU A 355 -30.86 5.60 -14.89
C LEU A 355 -30.72 7.14 -14.82
N GLU A 356 -29.55 7.65 -14.45
CA GLU A 356 -29.28 9.10 -14.51
C GLU A 356 -29.44 9.65 -15.95
N VAL A 357 -29.10 8.86 -16.97
CA VAL A 357 -29.33 9.23 -18.38
C VAL A 357 -30.81 9.17 -18.72
N VAL A 358 -31.51 8.09 -18.35
CA VAL A 358 -32.95 7.94 -18.61
C VAL A 358 -33.74 9.10 -18.02
N TYR A 359 -33.43 9.52 -16.79
CA TYR A 359 -34.12 10.62 -16.12
C TYR A 359 -33.54 12.01 -16.42
N GLY A 360 -32.53 12.11 -17.29
CA GLY A 360 -31.97 13.40 -17.72
C GLY A 360 -31.24 14.18 -16.63
N ILE A 361 -30.80 13.52 -15.56
CA ILE A 361 -30.03 14.13 -14.46
C ILE A 361 -28.52 13.85 -14.52
N SER A 362 -28.09 13.08 -15.52
CA SER A 362 -26.68 12.79 -15.74
C SER A 362 -25.86 14.06 -15.96
N THR A 363 -24.73 14.17 -15.27
CA THR A 363 -23.80 15.31 -15.41
C THR A 363 -22.71 15.08 -16.46
N SER A 364 -22.64 13.88 -17.03
CA SER A 364 -21.61 13.51 -18.00
C SER A 364 -21.92 14.07 -19.39
N ILE A 365 -20.95 14.74 -20.03
CA ILE A 365 -21.10 15.16 -21.43
C ILE A 365 -21.23 13.95 -22.37
N TYR A 366 -20.72 12.80 -21.94
CA TYR A 366 -20.73 11.57 -22.73
C TYR A 366 -22.12 10.92 -22.80
N SER A 367 -22.96 11.04 -21.78
CA SER A 367 -24.30 10.44 -21.76
C SER A 367 -25.28 11.10 -22.73
N PHE A 368 -25.01 12.32 -23.18
CA PHE A 368 -25.81 13.01 -24.20
C PHE A 368 -25.47 12.60 -25.63
N ARG A 369 -24.53 11.67 -25.81
CA ARG A 369 -24.13 11.19 -27.13
C ARG A 369 -24.93 9.96 -27.50
N GLU A 370 -25.32 9.85 -28.78
CA GLU A 370 -26.02 8.68 -29.33
C GLU A 370 -25.23 7.39 -29.10
N GLU A 371 -23.89 7.48 -29.11
CA GLU A 371 -23.02 6.33 -28.90
C GLU A 371 -23.01 5.81 -27.45
N TYR A 372 -23.60 6.51 -26.48
CA TYR A 372 -23.64 6.09 -25.07
C TYR A 372 -24.23 4.69 -24.90
N TRP A 373 -25.41 4.46 -25.48
CA TRP A 373 -26.13 3.19 -25.39
C TRP A 373 -25.46 2.06 -26.20
N ALA A 374 -24.74 2.43 -27.25
CA ALA A 374 -24.03 1.48 -28.12
C ALA A 374 -22.61 1.12 -27.63
N HIS A 375 -22.02 1.92 -26.73
CA HIS A 375 -20.71 1.64 -26.17
C HIS A 375 -20.73 0.52 -25.14
N ARG A 376 -19.55 -0.07 -24.92
CA ARG A 376 -19.37 -1.05 -23.86
C ARG A 376 -19.65 -0.37 -22.51
N PRO A 377 -20.60 -0.91 -21.72
CA PRO A 377 -21.01 -0.31 -20.46
C PRO A 377 -19.96 -0.49 -19.34
N PHE A 378 -18.96 -1.34 -19.56
CA PHE A 378 -17.94 -1.71 -18.60
C PHE A 378 -16.54 -1.37 -19.15
N TYR A 379 -15.67 -0.84 -18.30
CA TYR A 379 -14.24 -0.62 -18.52
C TYR A 379 -13.49 -1.95 -18.67
N GLY A 380 -14.01 -3.04 -18.08
CA GLY A 380 -13.45 -4.39 -18.15
C GLY A 380 -14.16 -5.35 -19.12
N ASP A 381 -13.91 -6.65 -18.91
CA ASP A 381 -14.66 -7.70 -19.60
C ASP A 381 -16.12 -7.70 -19.12
N VAL A 382 -17.05 -7.85 -20.07
CA VAL A 382 -18.48 -7.95 -19.75
C VAL A 382 -18.69 -9.20 -18.91
N PRO A 383 -19.26 -9.10 -17.69
CA PRO A 383 -19.56 -10.26 -16.88
C PRO A 383 -20.40 -11.25 -17.70
N ALA A 384 -20.09 -12.54 -17.65
CA ALA A 384 -20.76 -13.54 -18.49
C ALA A 384 -22.29 -13.56 -18.32
N VAL A 385 -22.77 -13.15 -17.15
CA VAL A 385 -24.19 -13.06 -16.78
C VAL A 385 -24.85 -11.72 -17.18
N ALA A 386 -24.09 -10.75 -17.69
CA ALA A 386 -24.59 -9.42 -18.04
C ALA A 386 -25.20 -9.32 -19.45
N GLY A 387 -25.30 -10.44 -20.19
CA GLY A 387 -25.83 -10.45 -21.55
C GLY A 387 -27.24 -9.85 -21.67
N ASP A 388 -28.13 -10.23 -20.75
CA ASP A 388 -29.50 -9.71 -20.71
C ASP A 388 -29.52 -8.21 -20.37
N TYR A 389 -28.64 -7.77 -19.47
CA TYR A 389 -28.51 -6.34 -19.12
C TYR A 389 -28.03 -5.50 -20.30
N VAL A 390 -27.04 -6.00 -21.06
CA VAL A 390 -26.54 -5.32 -22.26
C VAL A 390 -27.64 -5.22 -23.33
N ALA A 391 -28.44 -6.27 -23.50
CA ALA A 391 -29.58 -6.26 -24.42
C ALA A 391 -30.65 -5.24 -23.98
N GLU A 392 -30.97 -5.21 -22.68
CA GLU A 392 -31.94 -4.29 -22.11
C GLU A 392 -31.47 -2.83 -22.17
N ARG A 393 -30.18 -2.59 -21.97
CA ARG A 393 -29.54 -1.30 -22.15
C ARG A 393 -29.63 -0.80 -23.60
N ALA A 394 -29.38 -1.68 -24.58
CA ALA A 394 -29.54 -1.33 -25.99
C ALA A 394 -31.00 -0.99 -26.31
N ARG A 395 -31.96 -1.78 -25.79
CA ARG A 395 -33.40 -1.51 -25.89
C ARG A 395 -33.75 -0.15 -25.30
N MET A 396 -33.22 0.19 -24.12
CA MET A 396 -33.45 1.49 -23.49
C MET A 396 -32.99 2.65 -24.37
N GLY A 397 -31.84 2.50 -25.05
CA GLY A 397 -31.36 3.47 -26.03
C GLY A 397 -32.33 3.74 -27.18
N GLU A 398 -33.02 2.71 -27.68
CA GLU A 398 -34.07 2.84 -28.70
C GLU A 398 -35.34 3.52 -28.14
N LEU A 399 -35.59 3.39 -26.84
CA LEU A 399 -36.76 3.96 -26.16
C LEU A 399 -36.58 5.42 -25.75
N MET A 400 -35.38 6.00 -25.80
CA MET A 400 -35.14 7.39 -25.38
C MET A 400 -35.92 8.44 -26.19
N GLU A 401 -36.39 8.09 -27.39
CA GLU A 401 -37.27 8.95 -28.22
C GLU A 401 -38.77 8.60 -28.08
N ALA A 402 -39.10 7.61 -27.25
CA ALA A 402 -40.46 7.17 -27.03
C ALA A 402 -41.22 8.10 -26.07
N ASP A 403 -42.50 7.78 -25.86
CA ASP A 403 -43.33 8.39 -24.85
C ASP A 403 -42.80 8.11 -23.42
N GLU A 404 -43.06 9.04 -22.50
CA GLU A 404 -42.59 9.02 -21.11
C GLU A 404 -42.99 7.75 -20.35
N GLN A 405 -44.21 7.25 -20.55
CA GLN A 405 -44.69 6.01 -19.92
C GLN A 405 -43.91 4.80 -20.44
N VAL A 406 -43.61 4.76 -21.74
CA VAL A 406 -42.81 3.68 -22.34
C VAL A 406 -41.38 3.71 -21.83
N MET A 407 -40.79 4.90 -21.65
CA MET A 407 -39.48 5.05 -21.02
C MET A 407 -39.47 4.60 -19.57
N ALA A 408 -40.50 4.93 -18.79
CA ALA A 408 -40.61 4.52 -17.39
C ALA A 408 -40.73 2.99 -17.23
N GLU A 409 -41.51 2.32 -18.10
CA GLU A 409 -41.56 0.85 -18.15
C GLU A 409 -40.21 0.25 -18.60
N GLY A 410 -39.50 0.92 -19.50
CA GLY A 410 -38.13 0.58 -19.89
C GLY A 410 -37.15 0.64 -18.73
N ALA A 411 -37.20 1.71 -17.92
CA ALA A 411 -36.37 1.90 -16.75
C ALA A 411 -36.58 0.80 -15.69
N LEU A 412 -37.84 0.41 -15.45
CA LEU A 412 -38.17 -0.72 -14.56
C LEU A 412 -37.56 -2.03 -15.07
N GLY A 413 -37.62 -2.28 -16.38
CA GLY A 413 -36.97 -3.43 -17.01
C GLY A 413 -35.45 -3.42 -16.81
N LEU A 414 -34.82 -2.26 -17.03
CA LEU A 414 -33.39 -2.07 -16.83
C LEU A 414 -32.96 -2.35 -15.38
N VAL A 415 -33.71 -1.84 -14.39
CA VAL A 415 -33.45 -2.10 -12.97
C VAL A 415 -33.62 -3.58 -12.62
N ALA A 416 -34.68 -4.22 -13.10
CA ALA A 416 -34.95 -5.62 -12.81
C ALA A 416 -33.84 -6.55 -13.37
N VAL A 417 -33.42 -6.32 -14.61
CA VAL A 417 -32.33 -7.09 -15.22
C VAL A 417 -30.99 -6.76 -14.56
N GLY A 418 -30.71 -5.48 -14.31
CA GLY A 418 -29.49 -5.04 -13.62
C GLY A 418 -29.34 -5.66 -12.23
N ARG A 419 -30.42 -5.68 -11.43
CA ARG A 419 -30.47 -6.37 -10.14
C ARG A 419 -30.12 -7.84 -10.26
N THR A 420 -30.65 -8.53 -11.28
CA THR A 420 -30.36 -9.95 -11.51
C THR A 420 -28.87 -10.18 -11.76
N VAL A 421 -28.21 -9.28 -12.49
CA VAL A 421 -26.76 -9.34 -12.74
C VAL A 421 -25.98 -9.13 -11.44
N VAL A 422 -26.31 -8.10 -10.65
CA VAL A 422 -25.63 -7.85 -9.36
C VAL A 422 -25.82 -9.03 -8.40
N GLU A 423 -27.05 -9.52 -8.23
CA GLU A 423 -27.33 -10.69 -7.37
C GLU A 423 -26.61 -11.97 -7.82
N ALA A 424 -26.29 -12.10 -9.11
CA ALA A 424 -25.47 -13.20 -9.60
C ALA A 424 -23.97 -13.02 -9.28
N GLN A 425 -23.49 -11.78 -9.09
CA GLN A 425 -22.11 -11.47 -8.72
C GLN A 425 -21.86 -11.50 -7.20
N LEU A 426 -22.85 -11.12 -6.37
CA LEU A 426 -22.68 -11.09 -4.91
C LEU A 426 -22.19 -12.42 -4.31
N PRO A 427 -22.65 -13.62 -4.73
CA PRO A 427 -22.10 -14.89 -4.27
C PRO A 427 -20.62 -15.10 -4.63
N VAL A 428 -20.15 -14.55 -5.75
CA VAL A 428 -18.74 -14.63 -6.17
C VAL A 428 -17.89 -13.77 -5.24
N ALA A 429 -18.28 -12.53 -5.00
CA ALA A 429 -17.61 -11.63 -4.06
C ALA A 429 -17.58 -12.20 -2.64
N ARG A 430 -18.69 -12.79 -2.17
CA ARG A 430 -18.76 -13.50 -0.88
C ARG A 430 -17.81 -14.68 -0.80
N SER A 431 -17.78 -15.51 -1.84
CA SER A 431 -16.90 -16.68 -1.88
C SER A 431 -15.43 -16.27 -1.83
N ALA A 432 -15.07 -15.19 -2.54
CA ALA A 432 -13.73 -14.63 -2.52
C ALA A 432 -13.38 -14.03 -1.14
N GLY A 433 -14.32 -13.35 -0.48
CA GLY A 433 -14.14 -12.85 0.89
C GLY A 433 -13.95 -13.98 1.92
N VAL A 434 -14.68 -15.09 1.79
CA VAL A 434 -14.48 -16.28 2.63
C VAL A 434 -13.12 -16.93 2.36
N GLU A 435 -12.70 -17.02 1.09
CA GLU A 435 -11.38 -17.55 0.72
C GLU A 435 -10.25 -16.68 1.27
N LEU A 436 -10.37 -15.36 1.18
CA LEU A 436 -9.45 -14.39 1.80
C LEU A 436 -9.37 -14.60 3.31
N ALA A 437 -10.52 -14.72 3.99
CA ALA A 437 -10.57 -14.97 5.43
C ALA A 437 -9.92 -16.32 5.81
N ASP A 438 -10.09 -17.36 4.99
CA ASP A 438 -9.42 -18.66 5.14
C ASP A 438 -7.91 -18.57 4.91
N GLU A 439 -7.45 -17.80 3.92
CA GLU A 439 -6.02 -17.56 3.67
C GLU A 439 -5.38 -16.77 4.80
N LEU A 440 -6.05 -15.75 5.35
CA LEU A 440 -5.57 -15.02 6.53
C LEU A 440 -5.35 -15.96 7.71
N ALA A 441 -6.32 -16.82 8.00
CA ALA A 441 -6.22 -17.82 9.06
C ALA A 441 -5.07 -18.82 8.81
N ARG A 442 -4.91 -19.29 7.56
CA ARG A 442 -3.83 -20.21 7.16
C ARG A 442 -2.46 -19.54 7.25
N ALA A 443 -2.31 -18.33 6.74
CA ALA A 443 -1.09 -17.56 6.82
C ALA A 443 -0.63 -17.41 8.28
N ARG A 444 -1.55 -17.04 9.19
CA ARG A 444 -1.29 -17.00 10.64
C ARG A 444 -0.85 -18.34 11.21
N SER A 445 -1.52 -19.43 10.85
CA SER A 445 -1.14 -20.78 11.32
C SER A 445 0.27 -21.21 10.86
N ALA A 446 0.71 -20.74 9.69
CA ALA A 446 2.04 -21.00 9.13
C ALA A 446 3.15 -20.18 9.82
N TRP A 447 2.81 -19.11 10.54
CA TRP A 447 3.78 -18.26 11.24
C TRP A 447 4.44 -18.93 12.44
N ALA A 448 3.68 -19.63 13.27
CA ALA A 448 4.23 -20.33 14.43
C ALA A 448 5.36 -21.33 14.07
N PRO A 449 5.17 -22.24 13.09
CA PRO A 449 6.26 -23.12 12.67
C PRO A 449 7.39 -22.36 11.96
N ALA A 450 7.12 -21.32 11.16
CA ALA A 450 8.17 -20.51 10.53
C ALA A 450 9.06 -19.82 11.59
N PHE A 451 8.44 -19.23 12.62
CA PHE A 451 9.13 -18.65 13.75
C PHE A 451 9.95 -19.70 14.51
N GLY A 452 9.36 -20.86 14.82
CA GLY A 452 10.05 -21.95 15.51
C GLY A 452 11.30 -22.43 14.76
N LEU A 453 11.19 -22.61 13.45
CA LEU A 453 12.32 -22.98 12.58
C LEU A 453 13.40 -21.89 12.56
N GLY A 454 13.01 -20.63 12.40
CA GLY A 454 13.95 -19.51 12.36
C GLY A 454 14.67 -19.28 13.68
N ALA A 455 13.96 -19.36 14.81
CA ALA A 455 14.54 -19.27 16.14
C ALA A 455 15.52 -20.41 16.44
N LEU A 456 15.17 -21.64 16.04
CA LEU A 456 16.09 -22.78 16.11
C LEU A 456 17.33 -22.54 15.23
N GLY A 457 17.15 -22.01 14.02
CA GLY A 457 18.26 -21.64 13.14
C GLY A 457 19.20 -20.62 13.77
N ALA A 458 18.65 -19.54 14.35
CA ALA A 458 19.42 -18.53 15.08
C ALA A 458 20.21 -19.15 16.26
N MET A 459 19.60 -20.05 17.02
CA MET A 459 20.28 -20.78 18.10
C MET A 459 21.42 -21.66 17.58
N LEU A 460 21.19 -22.44 16.51
CA LEU A 460 22.21 -23.32 15.93
C LEU A 460 23.39 -22.52 15.37
N ALA A 461 23.15 -21.35 14.79
CA ALA A 461 24.21 -20.45 14.36
C ALA A 461 25.07 -19.97 15.55
N ALA A 462 24.44 -19.56 16.65
CA ALA A 462 25.14 -19.16 17.87
C ALA A 462 25.98 -20.31 18.46
N VAL A 463 25.42 -21.53 18.51
CA VAL A 463 26.14 -22.74 18.95
C VAL A 463 27.30 -23.05 18.01
N GLY A 464 27.10 -22.95 16.70
CA GLY A 464 28.15 -23.16 15.69
C GLY A 464 29.34 -22.22 15.86
N ILE A 465 29.08 -20.95 16.16
CA ILE A 465 30.13 -19.96 16.48
C ILE A 465 30.83 -20.31 17.79
N ALA A 466 30.07 -20.67 18.84
CA ALA A 466 30.61 -20.99 20.16
C ALA A 466 31.52 -22.23 20.16
N LEU A 467 31.18 -23.22 19.33
CA LEU A 467 31.93 -24.47 19.13
C LEU A 467 33.15 -24.30 18.21
N SER A 468 33.25 -23.20 17.46
CA SER A 468 34.42 -22.97 16.60
C SER A 468 35.67 -22.66 17.43
N ARG A 469 36.58 -23.62 17.49
CA ARG A 469 37.94 -23.43 18.02
C ARG A 469 38.91 -23.39 16.84
N GLY A 470 39.84 -22.43 16.87
CA GLY A 470 40.97 -22.45 15.95
C GLY A 470 41.78 -23.72 16.16
N ARG A 471 42.38 -24.27 15.09
CA ARG A 471 43.41 -25.31 15.25
C ARG A 471 44.59 -24.66 15.96
N GLY A 472 44.65 -24.80 17.29
CA GLY A 472 45.84 -24.48 18.06
C GLY A 472 47.02 -25.24 17.48
N ARG A 473 48.20 -24.60 17.48
CA ARG A 473 49.47 -25.26 17.16
C ARG A 473 49.72 -26.39 18.18
N ASP A 474 49.22 -27.58 17.89
CA ASP A 474 49.76 -28.83 18.43
C ASP A 474 50.73 -29.39 17.38
N THR A 475 51.87 -28.73 17.25
CA THR A 475 53.12 -29.24 16.64
C THR A 475 54.30 -28.61 17.32
#